data_AF-A0A6J4E2U5-F1
#
_entry.id   AF-A0A6J4E2U5-F1
#
_cell.length_a   1.000
_cell.length_b   1.000
_cell.length_c   1.000
_cell.angle_alpha   90.00
_cell.angle_beta   90.00
_cell.angle_gamma   90.00
#
_symmetry.space_group_name_H-M   'P 1'
#
loop_
_entity.id
_entity.type
_entity.pdbx_description
1 polymer ?
#
loop_
_entity_poly.entity_id
_entity_poly.type
_entity_poly.pdbx_seq_one_letter_code
_entity_poly.pdbx_strand_id
1 'polypeptide(L)' 'MKHWILIALCLVGLSGCSSEYLINTTDGQILTSDGKPELDEDTGMLEFEDSEGRKQQIPQTQVKQIIER' A
#
# COMPACT_ATOMS: atom_id res chain seq x y z
N MET A 1 -12.17 -43.51 4.87
CA MET A 1 -11.55 -42.74 5.98
C MET A 1 -10.14 -42.21 5.65
N LYS A 2 -9.83 -41.83 4.39
CA LYS A 2 -8.46 -41.41 3.98
C LYS A 2 -8.42 -40.10 3.16
N HIS A 3 -9.58 -39.61 2.70
CA HIS A 3 -9.69 -38.37 1.90
C HIS A 3 -9.87 -37.10 2.74
N TRP A 4 -9.92 -37.21 4.07
CA TRP A 4 -10.20 -36.08 4.95
C TRP A 4 -8.93 -35.28 5.29
N ILE A 5 -7.75 -35.81 4.99
CA ILE A 5 -6.46 -35.17 5.28
C ILE A 5 -6.01 -34.22 4.15
N LEU A 6 -6.53 -34.38 2.93
CA LEU A 6 -6.08 -33.59 1.77
C LEU A 6 -6.67 -32.17 1.70
N ILE A 7 -7.75 -31.88 2.44
CA ILE A 7 -8.40 -30.55 2.42
C ILE A 7 -7.73 -29.57 3.40
N ALA A 8 -6.95 -30.06 4.36
CA ALA A 8 -6.35 -29.21 5.39
C ALA A 8 -5.09 -28.43 4.95
N LEU A 9 -4.55 -28.67 3.75
CA LEU A 9 -3.24 -28.15 3.32
C LEU A 9 -3.31 -26.88 2.45
N CYS A 10 -4.50 -26.41 2.05
CA CYS A 10 -4.63 -25.23 1.16
C CYS A 10 -4.74 -23.87 1.87
N LEU A 11 -4.60 -23.80 3.20
CA LEU A 11 -4.62 -22.53 3.95
C LEU A 11 -3.23 -21.86 4.06
N VAL A 12 -2.22 -22.35 3.33
CA VAL A 12 -0.86 -21.82 3.40
C VAL A 12 -0.75 -20.55 2.56
N GLY A 13 -0.75 -19.40 3.24
CA GLY A 13 0.11 -18.28 2.90
C GLY A 13 -0.31 -17.41 1.72
N LEU A 14 -1.47 -16.75 1.82
CA LEU A 14 -1.62 -15.43 1.18
C LEU A 14 -0.92 -14.38 2.06
N SER A 15 0.39 -14.52 2.27
CA SER A 15 1.21 -13.36 2.64
C SER A 15 1.37 -12.58 1.34
N GLY A 16 0.40 -11.72 1.04
CA GLY A 16 0.58 -10.68 0.05
C GLY A 16 1.71 -9.80 0.54
N CYS A 17 2.92 -10.03 0.03
CA CYS A 17 4.01 -9.07 0.13
C CYS A 17 3.66 -7.91 -0.81
N SER A 18 2.66 -7.11 -0.44
CA SER A 18 2.48 -5.80 -1.06
C SER A 18 3.68 -4.96 -0.61
N SER A 19 4.37 -4.32 -1.56
CA SER A 19 5.41 -3.35 -1.22
C SER A 19 4.74 -2.19 -0.50
N GLU A 20 4.99 -2.05 0.80
CA GLU A 20 4.51 -0.90 1.57
C GLU A 20 5.43 0.30 1.31
N TYR A 21 4.85 1.48 1.10
CA TYR A 21 5.60 2.72 0.90
C TYR A 21 5.28 3.70 2.01
N LEU A 22 6.31 4.41 2.48
CA LEU A 22 6.20 5.50 3.45
C LEU A 22 6.34 6.82 2.71
N ILE A 23 5.32 7.66 2.82
CA ILE A 23 5.29 9.00 2.26
C ILE A 23 5.55 9.97 3.40
N ASN A 24 6.76 10.54 3.43
CA ASN A 24 7.10 11.63 4.33
C ASN A 24 6.58 12.93 3.74
N THR A 25 5.73 13.62 4.48
CA THR A 25 5.16 14.90 4.07
C THR A 25 6.01 16.08 4.58
N THR A 26 5.85 17.24 3.97
CA THR A 26 6.60 18.46 4.31
C THR A 26 6.29 19.00 5.70
N ASP A 27 5.11 18.70 6.23
CA ASP A 27 4.67 19.06 7.59
C ASP A 27 5.12 18.04 8.66
N GLY A 28 5.84 16.99 8.26
CA GLY A 28 6.44 16.02 9.17
C GLY A 28 5.57 14.81 9.50
N GLN A 29 4.42 14.66 8.83
CA GLN A 29 3.62 13.44 8.91
C GLN A 29 4.26 12.32 8.08
N ILE A 30 3.94 11.08 8.45
CA ILE A 30 4.35 9.88 7.70
C ILE A 30 3.06 9.15 7.36
N LEU A 31 2.77 9.06 6.07
CA LEU A 31 1.64 8.31 5.54
C LEU A 31 2.14 6.95 5.06
N THR A 32 1.33 5.92 5.24
CA THR A 32 1.62 4.57 4.76
C THR A 32 0.76 4.29 3.55
N SER A 33 1.38 3.75 2.50
CA SER A 33 0.75 3.36 1.25
C SER A 33 0.91 1.86 1.02
N ASP A 34 -0.18 1.16 0.73
CA ASP A 34 -0.16 -0.19 0.20
C ASP A 34 0.09 -0.10 -1.31
N GLY A 35 1.30 -0.44 -1.74
CA GLY A 35 1.74 -0.24 -3.11
C GLY A 35 2.29 1.16 -3.41
N LYS A 36 2.82 1.30 -4.63
CA LYS A 36 3.55 2.50 -5.05
C LYS A 36 2.58 3.65 -5.32
N PRO A 37 2.79 4.83 -4.71
CA PRO A 37 2.02 6.03 -5.03
C PRO A 37 2.22 6.45 -6.49
N GLU A 38 1.14 6.90 -7.14
CA GLU A 38 1.15 7.35 -8.54
C GLU A 38 0.74 8.82 -8.63
N LEU A 39 1.33 9.56 -9.58
CA LEU A 39 0.94 10.94 -9.85
C LEU A 39 -0.25 10.93 -10.80
N ASP A 40 -1.36 11.51 -10.36
CA ASP A 40 -2.47 11.85 -11.24
C ASP A 40 -2.10 13.11 -12.03
N GLU A 41 -1.87 12.95 -13.33
CA GLU A 41 -1.49 14.03 -14.24
C GLU A 41 -2.63 15.05 -14.48
N ASP A 42 -3.89 14.64 -14.29
CA ASP A 42 -5.05 15.51 -14.50
C ASP A 42 -5.22 16.48 -13.32
N THR A 43 -4.97 16.00 -12.09
CA THR A 43 -5.14 16.80 -10.87
C THR A 43 -3.83 17.36 -10.31
N GLY A 44 -2.68 16.79 -10.67
CA GLY A 44 -1.37 17.09 -10.08
C GLY A 44 -1.23 16.56 -8.64
N MET A 45 -2.11 15.65 -8.23
CA MET A 45 -2.13 15.03 -6.91
C MET A 45 -1.46 13.66 -6.96
N LEU A 46 -0.74 13.30 -5.90
CA LEU A 46 -0.25 11.95 -5.72
C LEU A 46 -1.36 11.09 -5.13
N GLU A 47 -1.82 10.07 -5.85
CA GLU A 47 -2.77 9.07 -5.40
C GLU A 47 -2.04 7.88 -4.77
N PHE A 48 -2.55 7.40 -3.64
CA PHE A 48 -2.02 6.24 -2.93
C PHE A 48 -3.13 5.51 -2.18
N GLU A 49 -2.94 4.21 -1.90
CA GLU A 49 -3.91 3.41 -1.13
C GLU A 49 -3.44 3.32 0.32
N ASP A 50 -4.27 3.71 1.30
CA ASP A 50 -3.91 3.58 2.70
C ASP A 50 -3.98 2.12 3.19
N SER A 51 -3.51 1.85 4.41
CA SER A 51 -3.52 0.50 4.99
C SER A 51 -4.93 -0.08 5.22
N GLU A 52 -5.98 0.73 5.10
CA GLU A 52 -7.37 0.29 5.16
C GLU A 52 -7.95 -0.03 3.75
N GLY A 53 -7.12 0.07 2.71
CA GLY A 53 -7.52 -0.15 1.31
C GLY A 53 -8.29 1.02 0.70
N ARG A 54 -8.17 2.22 1.27
CA ARG A 54 -8.85 3.42 0.75
C ARG A 54 -7.90 4.25 -0.09
N LYS A 55 -8.38 4.68 -1.25
CA LYS A 55 -7.69 5.66 -2.10
C LYS A 55 -7.65 7.02 -1.43
N GLN A 56 -6.46 7.58 -1.29
CA GLN A 56 -6.17 8.89 -0.75
C GLN A 56 -5.39 9.70 -1.78
N GLN A 57 -5.45 11.02 -1.65
CA GLN A 57 -4.72 11.94 -2.52
C GLN A 57 -4.02 13.02 -1.69
N ILE A 58 -2.78 13.34 -2.07
CA ILE A 58 -1.99 14.41 -1.47
C ILE A 58 -1.31 15.25 -2.56
N PRO A 59 -1.25 16.59 -2.45
CA PRO A 59 -0.51 17.38 -3.44
C PRO A 59 0.96 16.97 -3.49
N GLN A 60 1.52 16.81 -4.70
CA GLN A 60 2.94 16.45 -4.86
C GLN A 60 3.88 17.45 -4.15
N THR A 61 3.48 18.72 -4.05
CA THR A 61 4.22 19.77 -3.35
C THR A 61 4.35 19.55 -1.84
N GLN A 62 3.46 18.74 -1.24
CA GLN A 62 3.51 18.39 0.18
C GLN A 62 4.31 17.11 0.43
N VAL A 63 4.78 16.43 -0.62
CA VAL A 63 5.56 15.20 -0.49
C VAL A 63 7.04 15.56 -0.43
N LYS A 64 7.68 15.21 0.68
CA LYS A 64 9.11 15.42 0.89
C LYS A 64 9.93 14.25 0.36
N GLN A 65 9.48 13.02 0.64
CA GLN A 65 10.18 11.81 0.23
C GLN A 65 9.23 10.61 0.23
N ILE A 66 9.46 9.66 -0.67
CA ILE A 66 8.79 8.35 -0.70
C ILE A 66 9.86 7.28 -0.47
N ILE A 67 9.62 6.37 0.47
CA ILE A 67 10.55 5.29 0.86
C ILE A 67 9.81 3.96 0.73
N GLU A 68 10.38 3.00 0.01
CA GLU A 68 9.87 1.63 -0.01
C GLU A 68 10.32 0.88 1.25
N ARG A 69 9.41 0.14 1.88
CA ARG A 69 9.72 -0.70 3.05
C ARG A 69 10.36 -2.03 2.70
#